data_AF-X0TJ88-F1
#
_entry.id   AF-X0TJ88-F1
#
_cell.length_a   1.000
_cell.length_b   1.000
_cell.length_c   1.000
_cell.angle_alpha   90.00
_cell.angle_beta   90.00
_cell.angle_gamma   90.00
#
_symmetry.space_group_name_H-M   'P 1'
#
loop_
_entity.id
_entity.type
_entity.pdbx_description
1 polymer ?
#
loop_
_entity_poly.entity_id
_entity_poly.type
_entity_poly.pdbx_seq_one_letter_code
_entity_poly.pdbx_strand_id
1 'polypeptide(L)' 'GIKAYEVSFYQNAGAFADLSPAVLERTLFHATNSYFIPNVRATAYSCRTNLPPNTAMRGFGGPQGM' A
#
# COMPACT_ATOMS: atom_id res chain seq x y z
N GLY A 1 4.63 13.47 -20.29
CA GLY A 1 3.98 13.29 -18.98
C GLY A 1 3.14 12.02 -19.00
N ILE A 2 3.15 11.28 -17.90
CA ILE A 2 2.34 10.06 -17.72
C ILE A 2 0.86 10.43 -17.87
N LYS A 3 0.11 9.63 -18.64
CA LYS A 3 -1.30 9.92 -18.94
C LYS A 3 -2.27 9.16 -18.04
N ALA A 4 -1.92 7.94 -17.65
CA ALA A 4 -2.67 7.13 -16.72
C ALA A 4 -1.73 6.21 -15.94
N TYR A 5 -2.11 5.86 -14.72
CA TYR A 5 -1.42 4.90 -13.88
C TYR A 5 -2.43 4.00 -13.16
N GLU A 6 -2.25 2.70 -13.31
CA GLU A 6 -3.06 1.72 -12.61
C GLU A 6 -2.15 0.73 -11.88
N VAL A 7 -2.44 0.47 -10.61
CA VAL A 7 -1.64 -0.41 -9.75
C VAL A 7 -2.50 -1.16 -8.76
N SER A 8 -2.11 -2.41 -8.46
CA SER A 8 -2.67 -3.21 -7.38
C SER A 8 -1.57 -3.58 -6.39
N PHE A 9 -1.74 -3.18 -5.14
CA PHE A 9 -0.84 -3.54 -4.04
C PHE A 9 -1.38 -4.74 -3.28
N TYR A 10 -0.49 -5.67 -2.94
CA TYR A 10 -0.82 -6.82 -2.10
C TYR A 10 0.18 -6.82 -0.95
N GLN A 11 -0.31 -6.77 0.29
CA GLN A 11 0.55 -6.91 1.46
C GLN A 11 0.23 -8.20 2.21
N ASN A 12 1.26 -8.81 2.80
CA ASN A 12 1.07 -9.88 3.75
C ASN A 12 0.75 -9.30 5.14
N ALA A 13 -0.49 -9.41 5.59
CA ALA A 13 -0.95 -8.89 6.88
C ALA A 13 -0.64 -9.85 8.04
N GLY A 14 -0.25 -11.10 7.75
CA GLY A 14 -0.11 -12.15 8.75
C GLY A 14 -1.45 -12.71 9.25
N ALA A 15 -1.45 -13.28 10.44
CA ALA A 15 -2.58 -14.05 10.99
C ALA A 15 -3.84 -13.21 11.29
N PHE A 16 -3.67 -11.95 11.68
CA PHE A 16 -4.74 -10.98 11.95
C PHE A 16 -4.30 -9.56 11.56
N ALA A 17 -5.25 -8.63 11.48
CA ALA A 17 -5.04 -7.37 10.77
C ALA A 17 -3.99 -6.43 11.40
N ASP A 18 -3.93 -6.32 12.73
CA ASP A 18 -3.09 -5.31 13.42
C ASP A 18 -3.22 -3.93 12.72
N LEU A 19 -2.11 -3.20 12.50
CA LEU A 19 -2.06 -1.94 11.76
C LEU A 19 -2.00 -2.10 10.24
N SER A 20 -2.15 -3.32 9.71
CA SER A 20 -2.05 -3.59 8.26
C SER A 20 -2.98 -2.70 7.41
N PRO A 21 -4.27 -2.49 7.74
CA PRO A 21 -5.12 -1.60 6.94
C PRO A 21 -4.57 -0.17 6.85
N ALA A 22 -4.09 0.41 7.96
CA ALA A 22 -3.56 1.76 8.01
C ALA A 22 -2.22 1.89 7.26
N VAL A 23 -1.36 0.87 7.32
CA VAL A 23 -0.12 0.78 6.52
C VAL A 23 -0.43 0.76 5.01
N LEU A 24 -1.48 0.04 4.62
CA LEU A 24 -1.89 -0.07 3.22
C LEU A 24 -2.53 1.22 2.68
N GLU A 25 -3.32 1.91 3.49
CA GLU A 25 -3.84 3.25 3.16
C GLU A 25 -2.70 4.23 2.88
N ARG A 26 -1.63 4.21 3.70
CA ARG A 26 -0.46 5.04 3.46
C ARG A 26 0.24 4.70 2.14
N THR A 27 0.31 3.41 1.78
CA THR A 27 0.82 2.93 0.49
C THR A 27 0.03 3.58 -0.65
N LEU A 28 -1.30 3.58 -0.58
CA LEU A 28 -2.17 4.21 -1.58
C LEU A 28 -1.93 5.71 -1.70
N PHE A 29 -1.81 6.42 -0.58
CA PHE A 29 -1.58 7.88 -0.59
C PHE A 29 -0.21 8.29 -1.13
N HIS A 30 0.75 7.36 -1.23
CA HIS A 30 2.10 7.63 -1.73
C HIS A 30 2.34 7.01 -3.11
N ALA A 31 1.33 6.37 -3.72
CA ALA A 31 1.42 5.62 -4.97
C ALA A 31 1.94 6.42 -6.18
N THR A 32 1.80 7.75 -6.16
CA THR A 32 2.26 8.64 -7.24
C THR A 32 3.54 9.40 -6.87
N ASN A 33 3.97 9.32 -5.62
CA ASN A 33 5.08 10.09 -5.06
C ASN A 33 5.02 11.57 -5.53
N SER A 34 6.08 12.06 -6.17
CA SER A 34 6.22 13.46 -6.60
C SER A 34 5.77 13.70 -8.05
N TYR A 35 5.07 12.74 -8.66
CA TYR A 35 4.64 12.82 -10.06
C TYR A 35 3.15 13.16 -10.17
N PHE A 36 2.82 14.20 -10.93
CA PHE A 36 1.44 14.48 -11.31
C PHE A 36 0.97 13.51 -12.40
N ILE A 37 -0.07 12.73 -12.09
CA ILE A 37 -0.69 11.78 -13.02
C ILE A 37 -2.20 12.07 -13.06
N PRO A 38 -2.76 12.50 -14.20
CA PRO A 38 -4.14 12.99 -14.25
C PRO A 38 -5.20 11.88 -14.10
N ASN A 39 -4.86 10.63 -14.38
CA ASN A 39 -5.77 9.49 -14.25
C ASN A 39 -5.10 8.38 -13.43
N VAL A 40 -5.56 8.14 -12.20
CA VAL A 40 -4.96 7.15 -11.29
C VAL A 40 -6.02 6.19 -10.76
N ARG A 41 -5.74 4.89 -10.85
CA ARG A 41 -6.48 3.85 -10.15
C ARG A 41 -5.50 3.01 -9.33
N ALA A 42 -5.54 3.15 -8.02
CA ALA A 42 -4.76 2.32 -7.11
C ALA A 42 -5.72 1.46 -6.27
N THR A 43 -5.48 0.15 -6.28
CA THR A 43 -6.23 -0.82 -5.47
C THR A 43 -5.26 -1.51 -4.53
N ALA A 44 -5.72 -1.89 -3.35
CA ALA A 44 -4.85 -2.57 -2.40
C ALA A 44 -5.59 -3.63 -1.59
N TYR A 45 -4.90 -4.74 -1.33
CA TYR A 45 -5.43 -5.91 -0.61
C TYR A 45 -4.53 -6.32 0.56
N SER A 46 -5.12 -6.41 1.74
CA SER A 46 -4.50 -7.02 2.92
C SER A 46 -4.70 -8.53 2.90
N CYS A 47 -3.65 -9.28 2.62
CA CYS A 47 -3.70 -10.74 2.51
C CYS A 47 -3.48 -11.37 3.88
N ARG A 48 -4.50 -12.06 4.41
CA ARG A 48 -4.37 -12.90 5.61
C ARG A 48 -3.50 -14.13 5.29
N THR A 49 -2.55 -14.44 6.15
CA THR A 49 -1.69 -15.63 6.03
C THR A 49 -1.51 -16.31 7.39
N ASN A 50 -0.81 -17.45 7.44
CA ASN A 50 -0.49 -18.16 8.69
C ASN A 50 0.86 -17.73 9.31
N LEU A 51 1.35 -16.53 8.96
CA LEU A 51 2.56 -15.96 9.53
C LEU A 51 2.24 -15.03 10.72
N PRO A 52 3.23 -14.71 11.58
CA PRO A 52 3.06 -13.66 12.58
C PRO A 52 2.52 -12.37 11.95
N PRO A 53 1.57 -11.67 12.61
CA PRO A 53 1.05 -10.38 12.15
C PRO A 53 2.16 -9.37 11.92
N ASN A 54 2.11 -8.70 10.77
CA ASN A 54 2.96 -7.55 10.51
C ASN A 54 2.31 -6.29 11.11
N THR A 55 3.14 -5.33 11.51
CA THR A 55 2.70 -4.06 12.09
C THR A 55 3.53 -2.89 11.53
N ALA A 56 3.42 -1.72 12.14
CA ALA A 56 4.17 -0.53 11.82
C ALA A 56 5.68 -0.80 11.73
N MET A 57 6.29 -0.34 10.64
CA MET A 57 7.74 -0.14 10.51
C MET A 57 8.00 1.29 10.02
N ARG A 58 9.23 1.79 10.20
CA ARG A 58 9.58 3.17 9.81
C ARG A 58 9.21 3.43 8.34
N GLY A 59 8.38 4.44 8.12
CA GLY A 59 7.80 4.78 6.80
C GLY A 59 6.34 4.36 6.64
N PHE A 60 5.87 3.40 7.43
CA PHE A 60 4.45 3.05 7.60
C PHE A 60 3.70 2.79 6.29
N GLY A 61 4.30 2.09 5.32
CA GLY A 61 3.68 1.82 4.01
C GLY A 61 4.06 2.82 2.91
N GLY A 62 4.54 4.02 3.29
CA GLY A 62 5.02 5.01 2.32
C GLY A 62 6.12 4.46 1.40
N PRO A 63 7.22 3.88 1.92
CA PRO A 63 8.29 3.32 1.10
C PRO A 63 7.86 2.22 0.13
N GLN A 64 6.78 1.50 0.42
CA GLN A 64 6.24 0.42 -0.41
C GLN A 64 5.35 0.93 -1.54
N GLY A 65 4.81 2.15 -1.40
CA GLY A 65 3.94 2.78 -2.40
C GLY A 65 4.67 3.72 -3.36
N MET A 66 5.83 4.26 -2.97
CA MET A 66 6.64 5.18 -3.77
C MET A 66 7.54 4.46 -4.77
#